data_AF-A0A6B3EC58-F1
#
_entry.id   AF-A0A6B3EC58-F1
#
_cell.length_a   1.000
_cell.length_b   1.000
_cell.length_c   1.000
_cell.angle_alpha   90.00
_cell.angle_beta   90.00
_cell.angle_gamma   90.00
#
_symmetry.space_group_name_H-M   'P 1'
#
loop_
_entity.id
_entity.type
_entity.pdbx_description
1 polymer ?
#
loop_
_entity_poly.entity_id
_entity_poly.type
_entity_poly.pdbx_seq_one_letter_code
_entity_poly.pdbx_strand_id
1 'polypeptide(L)'
;NLRWTDGTPGDEFRMVEETEATEAEPYGGSLMLPQWRTARLLRERLVELGGEVAYGHELTGLEQDADGVSLRFAGRAETVRARYVVGADGARGAVRRLLGIGMT
;
A
#
# COMPACT_ATOMS: atom_id res chain seq x y z
N ASN A 1 -21.49 -12.37 14.12
CA ASN A 1 -21.54 -11.03 14.76
C ASN A 1 -23.00 -10.65 14.94
N LEU A 2 -23.41 -10.12 16.08
CA LEU A 2 -24.81 -9.73 16.28
C LEU A 2 -25.05 -8.31 15.78
N ARG A 3 -26.14 -8.11 15.03
CA ARG A 3 -26.57 -6.78 14.61
C ARG A 3 -27.33 -6.14 15.75
N TRP A 4 -26.74 -5.13 16.38
CA TRP A 4 -27.41 -4.42 17.48
C TRP A 4 -28.29 -3.29 16.93
N THR A 5 -29.53 -3.23 17.38
CA THR A 5 -30.46 -2.12 17.07
C THR A 5 -31.13 -1.69 18.38
N ASP A 6 -31.05 -0.41 18.73
CA ASP A 6 -31.65 0.18 19.94
C ASP A 6 -31.37 -0.59 21.24
N GLY A 7 -30.12 -1.04 21.42
CA GLY A 7 -29.69 -1.76 22.62
C GLY A 7 -30.19 -3.20 22.72
N THR A 8 -30.92 -3.69 21.72
CA THR A 8 -31.38 -5.07 21.63
C THR A 8 -30.48 -5.85 20.65
N PRO A 9 -30.01 -7.06 21.01
CA PRO A 9 -29.30 -7.90 20.06
C PRO A 9 -30.30 -8.39 19.00
N GLY A 10 -30.07 -8.00 17.75
CA GLY A 10 -30.77 -8.53 16.57
C GLY A 10 -30.01 -9.69 15.96
N ASP A 11 -30.32 -10.01 14.71
CA ASP A 11 -29.85 -11.22 14.04
C ASP A 11 -28.33 -11.33 13.95
N GLU A 12 -27.87 -12.57 13.93
CA GLU A 12 -26.47 -12.87 13.66
C GLU A 12 -26.17 -12.66 12.17
N PHE A 13 -25.23 -11.78 11.89
CA PHE A 13 -24.66 -11.58 10.56
C PHE A 13 -23.21 -12.02 10.53
N ARG A 14 -22.79 -12.54 9.37
CA ARG A 14 -21.39 -12.83 9.08
C ARG A 14 -20.76 -11.56 8.53
N MET A 15 -19.62 -11.15 9.10
CA MET A 15 -18.92 -9.92 8.68
C MET A 15 -18.24 -10.09 7.30
N VAL A 16 -17.98 -11.33 6.92
CA VAL A 16 -17.49 -11.73 5.61
C VAL A 16 -18.55 -12.62 5.00
N GLU A 17 -19.08 -12.22 3.86
CA GLU A 17 -19.90 -13.09 3.02
C GLU A 17 -18.98 -14.12 2.37
N GLU A 18 -19.27 -15.40 2.55
CA GLU A 18 -18.59 -16.46 1.81
C GLU A 18 -19.29 -16.55 0.46
N THR A 19 -18.60 -16.13 -0.60
CA THR A 19 -19.04 -16.34 -1.98
C THR A 19 -18.63 -17.73 -2.44
N GLU A 20 -19.39 -18.33 -3.34
CA GLU A 20 -18.96 -19.59 -3.97
C GLU A 20 -17.70 -19.32 -4.82
N ALA A 21 -16.69 -20.18 -4.67
CA ALA A 21 -15.49 -20.11 -5.47
C ALA A 21 -15.82 -20.30 -6.95
N THR A 22 -15.33 -19.39 -7.79
CA THR A 22 -15.45 -19.48 -9.25
C THR A 22 -14.08 -19.77 -9.86
N GLU A 23 -14.02 -20.07 -11.15
CA GLU A 23 -12.74 -20.22 -11.86
C GLU A 23 -11.91 -18.91 -11.82
N ALA A 24 -12.57 -17.75 -11.93
CA ALA A 24 -11.92 -16.44 -11.89
C ALA A 24 -11.54 -16.00 -10.45
N GLU A 25 -12.28 -16.47 -9.46
CA GLU A 25 -12.07 -16.19 -8.03
C GLU A 25 -12.15 -17.51 -7.23
N PRO A 26 -11.06 -18.30 -7.23
CA PRO A 26 -11.06 -19.64 -6.61
C PRO A 26 -11.09 -19.60 -5.07
N TYR A 27 -11.02 -18.41 -4.48
CA TYR A 27 -11.04 -18.19 -3.03
C TYR A 27 -12.19 -17.25 -2.66
N GLY A 28 -13.40 -17.80 -2.56
CA GLY A 28 -14.61 -17.02 -2.24
C GLY A 28 -14.76 -16.58 -0.78
N GLY A 29 -13.73 -16.74 0.04
CA GLY A 29 -13.72 -16.28 1.43
C GLY A 29 -12.69 -15.18 1.66
N SER A 30 -13.08 -14.11 2.36
CA SER A 30 -12.11 -13.08 2.76
C SER A 30 -11.21 -13.57 3.89
N LEU A 31 -9.90 -13.47 3.68
CA LEU A 31 -8.93 -13.78 4.71
C LEU A 31 -8.70 -12.57 5.62
N MET A 32 -9.16 -12.67 6.87
CA MET A 32 -8.93 -11.63 7.88
C MET A 32 -7.50 -11.71 8.43
N LEU A 33 -6.59 -10.97 7.81
CA LEU A 33 -5.23 -10.77 8.30
C LEU A 33 -5.03 -9.35 8.82
N PRO A 34 -4.38 -9.17 9.97
CA PRO A 34 -4.01 -7.83 10.42
C PRO A 34 -2.98 -7.24 9.45
N GLN A 35 -3.09 -5.94 9.17
CA GLN A 35 -2.25 -5.25 8.18
C GLN A 35 -0.75 -5.43 8.41
N TRP A 36 -0.29 -5.44 9.67
CA TRP A 36 1.13 -5.66 9.99
C TRP A 36 1.63 -7.03 9.52
N ARG A 37 0.78 -8.06 9.56
CA ARG A 37 1.13 -9.42 9.13
C ARG A 37 1.18 -9.49 7.62
N THR A 38 0.24 -8.86 6.93
CA THR A 38 0.27 -8.72 5.46
C THR A 38 1.53 -8.00 5.01
N ALA A 39 1.85 -6.84 5.61
CA ALA A 39 3.06 -6.08 5.30
C ALA A 39 4.35 -6.88 5.57
N ARG A 40 4.38 -7.67 6.65
CA ARG A 40 5.51 -8.55 6.95
C ARG A 40 5.72 -9.61 5.87
N LEU A 41 4.65 -10.32 5.48
CA LEU A 41 4.72 -11.37 4.46
C LEU A 41 5.17 -10.80 3.10
N LEU A 42 4.64 -9.64 2.70
CA LEU A 42 5.04 -8.97 1.47
C LEU A 42 6.51 -8.54 1.50
N ARG A 43 7.00 -8.02 2.64
CA ARG A 43 8.42 -7.65 2.79
C ARG A 43 9.34 -8.85 2.73
N GLU A 44 8.99 -9.95 3.39
CA GLU A 44 9.75 -11.20 3.35
C GLU A 44 9.85 -11.71 1.91
N ARG A 45 8.73 -11.73 1.19
CA ARG A 45 8.71 -12.13 -0.21
C ARG A 45 9.52 -11.21 -1.13
N LEU A 46 9.50 -9.90 -0.89
CA LEU A 46 10.32 -8.93 -1.63
C LEU A 46 11.81 -9.25 -1.49
N VAL A 47 12.26 -9.53 -0.26
CA VAL A 47 13.67 -9.87 0.02
C VAL A 47 14.06 -11.19 -0.66
N GLU A 48 13.20 -12.21 -0.62
CA GLU A 48 13.43 -13.48 -1.34
C GLU A 48 13.58 -13.28 -2.86
N LEU A 49 12.91 -12.27 -3.41
CA LEU A 49 13.00 -11.91 -4.82
C LEU A 49 14.18 -10.98 -5.13
N GLY A 50 15.02 -10.66 -4.14
CA GLY A 50 16.20 -9.80 -4.29
C GLY A 50 15.91 -8.30 -4.19
N GLY A 51 14.71 -7.91 -3.77
CA GLY A 51 14.37 -6.52 -3.50
C GLY A 51 14.78 -6.07 -2.09
N GLU A 52 14.82 -4.76 -1.88
CA GLU A 52 15.21 -4.14 -0.61
C GLU A 52 14.27 -3.01 -0.21
N VAL A 53 14.25 -2.69 1.09
CA VAL A 53 13.49 -1.56 1.64
C VAL A 53 14.40 -0.68 2.47
N ALA A 54 14.54 0.58 2.06
CA ALA A 54 15.28 1.59 2.78
C ALA A 54 14.35 2.38 3.71
N TYR A 55 14.29 2.00 4.99
CA TYR A 55 13.50 2.73 6.00
C TYR A 55 14.16 4.07 6.38
N GLY A 56 13.37 5.04 6.86
CA GLY A 56 13.88 6.36 7.24
C GLY A 56 14.33 7.23 6.06
N HIS A 57 13.86 6.93 4.84
CA HIS A 57 14.14 7.69 3.62
C HIS A 57 12.88 8.46 3.20
N GLU A 58 12.63 9.58 3.87
CA GLU A 58 11.49 10.45 3.53
C GLU A 58 11.81 11.26 2.26
N LEU A 59 11.01 11.10 1.21
CA LEU A 59 11.18 11.83 -0.05
C LEU A 59 10.78 13.30 0.11
N THR A 60 11.69 14.22 -0.21
CA THR A 60 11.47 15.68 -0.10
C THR A 60 11.59 16.40 -1.43
N GLY A 61 12.19 15.78 -2.44
CA GLY A 61 12.33 16.36 -3.78
C GLY A 61 12.34 15.31 -4.87
N LEU A 62 11.74 15.66 -6.00
CA LEU A 62 11.63 14.82 -7.19
C LEU A 62 11.76 15.70 -8.41
N GLU A 63 12.70 15.39 -9.29
CA GLU A 63 12.89 16.03 -10.59
C GLU A 63 13.05 14.97 -11.67
N GLN A 64 12.41 15.16 -12.82
CA GLN A 64 12.46 14.24 -13.94
C GLN A 64 12.99 14.93 -15.20
N ASP A 65 13.65 14.15 -16.04
CA ASP A 65 14.13 14.51 -17.37
C ASP A 65 13.82 13.38 -18.36
N ALA A 66 14.39 13.45 -19.57
CA ALA A 66 14.13 12.47 -20.62
C ALA A 66 14.60 11.03 -20.28
N ASP A 67 15.55 10.87 -19.35
CA ASP A 67 16.23 9.62 -19.07
C ASP A 67 15.82 9.00 -17.72
N GLY A 68 15.00 9.68 -16.91
CA GLY A 68 14.54 9.19 -15.61
C GLY A 68 14.24 10.27 -14.57
N VAL A 69 14.36 9.87 -13.30
CA VAL A 69 13.93 10.65 -12.13
C VAL A 69 15.03 10.68 -11.07
N SER A 70 15.36 11.88 -10.60
CA SER A 70 16.28 12.18 -9.50
C SER A 70 15.50 12.46 -8.21
N LEU A 71 15.84 11.76 -7.14
CA LEU A 71 15.14 11.79 -5.85
C LEU A 71 16.03 12.33 -4.74
N ARG A 72 15.49 13.23 -3.93
CA ARG A 72 16.14 13.78 -2.73
C ARG A 72 15.38 13.38 -1.48
N PHE A 73 16.11 13.07 -0.41
CA PHE A 73 15.55 12.59 0.84
C PHE A 73 15.90 13.49 2.02
N ALA A 74 15.01 13.58 3.01
CA ALA A 74 15.19 14.39 4.21
C ALA A 74 16.49 13.99 4.95
N GLY A 75 17.28 15.00 5.34
CA GLY A 75 18.51 14.79 6.10
C GLY A 75 19.63 14.09 5.33
N ARG A 76 19.51 13.93 4.00
CA ARG A 76 20.50 13.27 3.15
C ARG A 76 21.00 14.21 2.07
N ALA A 77 22.33 14.21 1.86
CA ALA A 77 22.97 14.96 0.78
C ALA A 77 22.94 14.19 -0.55
N GLU A 78 22.85 12.86 -0.50
CA GLU A 78 22.85 12.02 -1.69
C GLU A 78 21.52 12.11 -2.46
N THR A 79 21.62 12.04 -3.78
CA THR A 79 20.48 11.91 -4.69
C THR A 79 20.45 10.50 -5.24
N VAL A 80 19.26 9.89 -5.28
CA VAL A 80 19.06 8.59 -5.92
C VAL A 80 18.51 8.80 -7.32
N ARG A 81 19.09 8.12 -8.31
CA ARG A 81 18.63 8.13 -9.70
C ARG A 81 17.94 6.82 -10.05
N ALA A 82 16.75 6.92 -10.64
CA ALA A 82 16.01 5.77 -11.15
C ALA A 82 15.41 6.08 -12.54
N ARG A 83 15.11 5.06 -13.34
CA ARG A 83 14.41 5.26 -14.63
C ARG A 83 12.93 5.59 -14.42
N TYR A 84 12.34 5.05 -13.35
CA TYR A 84 10.93 5.22 -13.01
C TYR A 84 10.75 5.34 -11.50
N VAL A 85 9.67 5.99 -11.10
CA VAL A 85 9.25 6.14 -9.70
C VAL A 85 7.75 5.83 -9.62
N VAL A 86 7.38 4.98 -8.67
CA VAL A 86 5.98 4.61 -8.41
C VAL A 86 5.57 5.20 -7.06
N GLY A 87 4.51 6.02 -7.07
CA GLY A 87 3.92 6.59 -5.85
C GLY A 87 3.09 5.56 -5.08
N ALA A 88 3.73 4.80 -4.20
CA ALA A 88 3.10 3.86 -3.28
C ALA A 88 3.07 4.40 -1.83
N ASP A 89 3.11 5.72 -1.67
CA ASP A 89 3.25 6.48 -0.42
C ASP A 89 1.90 6.95 0.17
N GLY A 90 0.81 6.35 -0.29
CA GLY A 90 -0.55 6.57 0.20
C GLY A 90 -1.20 7.87 -0.27
N ALA A 91 -2.45 8.11 0.15
CA ALA A 91 -3.27 9.22 -0.35
C ALA A 91 -2.69 10.61 -0.05
N ARG A 92 -1.83 10.75 0.96
CA ARG A 92 -1.14 12.00 1.31
C ARG A 92 0.35 11.98 0.92
N GLY A 93 0.73 11.06 0.05
CA GLY A 93 2.11 10.85 -0.41
C GLY A 93 2.77 12.09 -1.01
N ALA A 94 4.10 12.15 -0.91
CA ALA A 94 4.94 13.17 -1.50
C ALA A 94 4.98 13.10 -3.03
N VAL A 95 4.97 11.91 -3.64
CA VAL A 95 5.17 11.77 -5.09
C VAL A 95 4.14 12.57 -5.89
N ARG A 96 2.85 12.37 -5.61
CA ARG A 96 1.76 13.10 -6.27
C ARG A 96 1.88 14.62 -6.06
N ARG A 97 2.16 15.04 -4.82
CA ARG A 97 2.26 16.46 -4.46
C ARG A 97 3.42 17.15 -5.15
N LEU A 98 4.60 16.51 -5.18
CA LEU A 98 5.80 17.01 -5.83
C LEU A 98 5.63 17.13 -7.35
N LEU A 99 4.80 16.28 -7.94
CA LEU A 99 4.41 16.36 -9.36
C LEU A 99 3.25 17.34 -9.63
N GLY A 100 2.67 17.98 -8.61
CA GLY A 100 1.55 18.91 -8.78
C GLY A 100 0.24 18.25 -9.25
N ILE A 101 0.09 16.93 -9.06
CA ILE A 101 -1.09 16.19 -9.51
C ILE A 101 -2.21 16.36 -8.46
N GLY A 102 -3.38 16.83 -8.90
CA GLY A 102 -4.57 17.01 -8.06
C GLY A 102 -5.23 15.69 -7.64
N MET A 103 -6.10 15.75 -6.64
CA MET A 103 -7.10 14.70 -6.38
C MET A 103 -8.48 15.28 -6.72
N THR A 104 -9.27 14.52 -7.46
CA THR A 104 -10.65 14.83 -7.83
C THR A 104 -11.62 13.97 -7.04
#